data_AF-A0A1B3B9I2-F1
#
_entry.id   AF-A0A1B3B9I2-F1
#
_cell.length_a   1.000
_cell.length_b   1.000
_cell.length_c   1.000
_cell.angle_alpha   90.00
_cell.angle_beta   90.00
_cell.angle_gamma   90.00
#
_symmetry.space_group_name_H-M   'P 1'
#
loop_
_entity.id
_entity.type
_entity.pdbx_description
1 polymer ?
#
loop_
_entity_poly.entity_id
_entity_poly.type
_entity_poly.pdbx_seq_one_letter_code
_entity_poly.pdbx_strand_id
1 'polypeptide(L)'
;MWFILFASLLIISLCVMIHYEMLYRLSRLNILLNIPGRYRVTASVLVALVAHTVETWLFGIGYYLITEHSSVNHLVNESGEIITGFFNCLYFSFATYTSLGYGDIVPLGPIQFMAGTEALVGLVFIAWSASFLYIEMQKHWKNIK
;
A
#
# COMPACT_ATOMS: atom_id res chain seq x y z
N MET A 1 6.29 -21.97 4.30
CA MET A 1 6.29 -21.00 5.42
C MET A 1 7.46 -20.03 5.34
N TRP A 2 8.72 -20.47 5.53
CA TRP A 2 9.91 -19.59 5.48
C TRP A 2 10.03 -18.72 4.23
N PHE A 3 9.70 -19.27 3.06
CA PHE A 3 9.67 -18.52 1.80
C PHE A 3 8.70 -17.32 1.85
N ILE A 4 7.50 -17.49 2.42
CA ILE A 4 6.52 -16.41 2.55
C ILE A 4 7.06 -15.33 3.48
N LEU A 5 7.66 -15.71 4.62
CA LEU A 5 8.27 -14.76 5.54
C LEU A 5 9.34 -13.90 4.85
N PHE A 6 10.23 -14.54 4.10
CA PHE A 6 11.28 -13.82 3.37
C PHE A 6 10.71 -12.90 2.28
N ALA A 7 9.73 -13.38 1.50
CA ALA A 7 9.06 -12.59 0.48
C ALA A 7 8.33 -11.39 1.08
N SER A 8 7.59 -11.58 2.19
CA SER A 8 6.93 -10.49 2.91
C SER A 8 7.93 -9.47 3.42
N LEU A 9 9.02 -9.89 4.07
CA LEU A 9 10.06 -8.97 4.56
C LEU A 9 10.70 -8.16 3.42
N LEU A 10 10.95 -8.80 2.28
CA LEU A 10 11.50 -8.14 1.11
C LEU A 10 10.53 -7.07 0.56
N ILE A 11 9.27 -7.45 0.34
CA ILE A 11 8.24 -6.53 -0.18
C ILE A 11 8.01 -5.38 0.80
N ILE A 12 7.90 -5.66 2.10
CA ILE A 12 7.75 -4.63 3.15
C ILE A 12 8.93 -3.65 3.10
N SER A 13 10.16 -4.15 3.01
CA SER A 13 11.35 -3.30 2.94
C SER A 13 11.32 -2.39 1.71
N LEU A 14 10.93 -2.91 0.55
CA LEU A 14 10.76 -2.13 -0.68
C LEU A 14 9.67 -1.06 -0.52
N CYS A 15 8.52 -1.43 0.04
CA CYS A 15 7.43 -0.51 0.32
C CYS A 15 7.88 0.61 1.27
N VAL A 16 8.59 0.30 2.36
CA VAL A 16 9.13 1.31 3.29
C VAL A 16 10.08 2.27 2.56
N MET A 17 10.98 1.76 1.72
CA MET A 17 11.91 2.59 0.96
C MET A 17 11.18 3.52 -0.03
N ILE A 18 10.19 2.99 -0.76
CA ILE A 18 9.38 3.76 -1.70
C ILE A 18 8.58 4.84 -0.97
N HIS A 19 7.93 4.48 0.13
CA HIS A 19 7.13 5.40 0.93
C HIS A 19 7.97 6.55 1.48
N TYR A 20 9.12 6.20 2.07
CA TYR A 20 10.07 7.17 2.60
C TYR A 20 10.58 8.12 1.51
N GLU A 21 11.04 7.58 0.39
CA GLU A 21 11.56 8.39 -0.73
C GLU A 21 10.47 9.28 -1.32
N MET A 22 9.22 8.82 -1.38
CA MET A 22 8.08 9.62 -1.81
C MET A 22 7.83 10.80 -0.87
N LEU A 23 7.75 10.56 0.44
CA LEU A 23 7.57 11.62 1.44
C LEU A 23 8.74 12.62 1.43
N TYR A 24 9.97 12.12 1.29
CA TYR A 24 11.17 12.95 1.17
C TYR A 24 11.12 13.84 -0.06
N ARG A 25 10.75 13.28 -1.23
CA ARG A 25 10.57 14.04 -2.47
C ARG A 25 9.43 15.04 -2.36
N LEU A 26 8.30 14.68 -1.77
CA LEU A 26 7.18 15.59 -1.53
C LEU A 26 7.60 16.77 -0.65
N SER A 27 8.31 16.49 0.45
CA SER A 27 8.84 17.54 1.34
C SER A 27 9.78 18.50 0.58
N ARG A 28 10.65 17.95 -0.28
CA ARG A 28 11.59 18.75 -1.08
C ARG A 28 10.88 19.56 -2.18
N LEU A 29 9.94 18.96 -2.91
CA LEU A 29 9.17 19.64 -3.95
C LEU A 29 8.30 20.76 -3.37
N ASN A 30 7.74 20.54 -2.18
CA ASN A 30 6.98 21.55 -1.46
C ASN A 30 7.83 22.76 -1.05
N ILE A 31 9.15 22.60 -0.86
CA ILE A 31 10.05 23.72 -0.59
C ILE A 31 10.48 24.41 -1.90
N LEU A 32 10.76 23.63 -2.95
CA LEU A 32 11.36 24.13 -4.19
C LEU A 32 10.37 24.77 -5.16
N LEU A 33 9.12 24.30 -5.19
CA LEU A 33 8.12 24.81 -6.13
C LEU A 33 7.31 25.94 -5.48
N ASN A 34 7.23 27.08 -6.18
CA ASN A 34 6.48 28.27 -5.76
C ASN A 34 4.95 28.10 -5.96
N ILE A 35 4.41 26.95 -5.54
CA ILE A 35 3.00 26.59 -5.65
C ILE A 35 2.22 27.36 -4.57
N PRO A 36 1.08 28.00 -4.91
CA PRO A 36 0.20 28.62 -3.92
C PRO A 36 -0.21 27.61 -2.84
N GLY A 37 -0.16 28.02 -1.57
CA GLY A 37 -0.36 27.11 -0.42
C GLY A 37 -1.63 26.26 -0.48
N ARG A 38 -2.70 26.75 -1.13
CA ARG A 38 -3.96 26.00 -1.33
C ARG A 38 -3.82 24.74 -2.20
N TYR A 39 -2.95 24.75 -3.21
CA TYR A 39 -2.79 23.61 -4.13
C TYR A 39 -1.71 22.63 -3.68
N ARG A 40 -0.81 23.06 -2.78
CA ARG A 40 0.31 22.25 -2.29
C ARG A 40 -0.16 21.02 -1.52
N VAL A 41 -1.12 21.19 -0.63
CA VAL A 41 -1.71 20.08 0.13
C VAL A 41 -2.44 19.12 -0.80
N THR A 42 -3.28 19.63 -1.71
CA THR A 42 -3.99 18.80 -2.70
C THR A 42 -3.04 17.98 -3.58
N ALA A 43 -1.97 18.61 -4.09
CA ALA A 43 -0.96 17.89 -4.87
C ALA A 43 -0.26 16.81 -4.04
N SER A 44 0.04 17.08 -2.77
CA SER A 44 0.65 16.10 -1.86
C SER A 44 -0.27 14.90 -1.61
N VAL A 45 -1.58 15.13 -1.47
CA VAL A 45 -2.58 14.04 -1.35
C VAL A 45 -2.59 13.17 -2.60
N LEU A 46 -2.62 13.77 -3.80
CA LEU A 46 -2.64 13.02 -5.06
C LEU A 46 -1.38 12.15 -5.23
N VAL A 47 -0.20 12.69 -4.90
CA VAL A 47 1.04 11.92 -4.95
C VAL A 47 1.05 10.79 -3.91
N ALA A 48 0.53 11.03 -2.70
CA ALA A 48 0.41 9.99 -1.69
C ALA A 48 -0.51 8.84 -2.15
N LEU A 49 -1.64 9.15 -2.81
CA LEU A 49 -2.53 8.14 -3.39
C LEU A 49 -1.85 7.31 -4.49
N VAL A 50 -1.03 7.94 -5.33
CA VAL A 50 -0.23 7.23 -6.34
C VAL A 50 0.80 6.33 -5.67
N ALA A 51 1.46 6.79 -4.61
CA ALA A 51 2.44 5.99 -3.86
C ALA A 51 1.80 4.75 -3.24
N HIS A 52 0.66 4.92 -2.57
CA HIS A 52 -0.11 3.82 -2.01
C HIS A 52 -0.56 2.83 -3.07
N THR A 53 -0.97 3.33 -4.25
CA THR A 53 -1.29 2.48 -5.40
C THR A 53 -0.10 1.61 -5.81
N VAL A 54 1.11 2.20 -5.89
CA VAL A 54 2.33 1.45 -6.23
C VAL A 54 2.71 0.44 -5.14
N GLU A 55 2.56 0.82 -3.87
CA GLU A 55 2.81 -0.07 -2.71
C GLU A 55 1.87 -1.27 -2.71
N THR A 56 0.57 -1.05 -2.96
CA THR A 56 -0.40 -2.13 -3.15
C THR A 56 0.00 -3.02 -4.35
N TRP A 57 0.43 -2.43 -5.47
CA TRP A 57 0.83 -3.24 -6.63
C TRP A 57 2.00 -4.18 -6.33
N LEU A 58 2.96 -3.77 -5.49
CA LEU A 58 4.06 -4.65 -5.08
C LEU A 58 3.56 -5.88 -4.34
N PHE A 59 2.61 -5.72 -3.43
CA PHE A 59 1.96 -6.84 -2.75
C PHE A 59 1.15 -7.70 -3.73
N GLY A 60 0.35 -7.08 -4.60
CA GLY A 60 -0.41 -7.79 -5.64
C GLY A 60 0.46 -8.62 -6.59
N ILE A 61 1.60 -8.08 -7.03
CA ILE A 61 2.62 -8.82 -7.80
C ILE A 61 3.18 -9.98 -6.96
N GLY A 62 3.47 -9.74 -5.68
CA GLY A 62 3.90 -10.78 -4.75
C GLY A 62 2.88 -11.93 -4.63
N TYR A 63 1.59 -11.62 -4.45
CA TYR A 63 0.54 -12.63 -4.45
C TYR A 63 0.47 -13.40 -5.75
N TYR A 64 0.49 -12.71 -6.88
CA TYR A 64 0.44 -13.34 -8.21
C TYR A 64 1.58 -14.34 -8.39
N LEU A 65 2.84 -13.92 -8.15
CA LEU A 65 4.01 -14.78 -8.31
C LEU A 65 4.00 -15.99 -7.36
N ILE A 66 3.59 -15.77 -6.11
CA ILE A 66 3.55 -16.84 -5.10
C ILE A 66 2.44 -17.85 -5.43
N THR A 67 1.25 -17.39 -5.78
CA THR A 67 0.08 -18.27 -6.02
C THR A 67 0.19 -19.03 -7.33
N GLU A 68 0.81 -18.46 -8.37
CA GLU A 68 1.02 -19.13 -9.65
C GLU A 68 2.01 -20.31 -9.55
N HIS A 69 2.99 -20.23 -8.65
CA HIS A 69 4.07 -21.22 -8.51
C HIS A 69 3.93 -22.14 -7.29
N SER A 70 2.79 -22.11 -6.59
CA SER A 70 2.61 -22.80 -5.32
C SER A 70 1.42 -23.75 -5.33
N SER A 71 1.63 -24.98 -4.88
CA SER A 71 0.55 -25.96 -4.66
C SER A 71 -0.22 -25.73 -3.36
N VAL A 72 0.31 -24.92 -2.43
CA VAL A 72 -0.22 -24.76 -1.05
C VAL A 72 -0.65 -23.33 -0.70
N ASN A 73 -0.49 -22.37 -1.60
CA ASN A 73 -0.80 -20.97 -1.35
C ASN A 73 -1.75 -20.51 -2.44
N HIS A 74 -2.99 -20.22 -2.08
CA HIS A 74 -4.05 -19.91 -3.02
C HIS A 74 -4.82 -18.67 -2.57
N LEU A 75 -5.40 -17.96 -3.52
CA LEU A 75 -6.54 -17.10 -3.24
C LEU A 75 -7.79 -17.91 -3.56
N VAL A 76 -8.80 -17.86 -2.69
CA VAL A 76 -10.05 -18.58 -2.88
C VAL A 76 -11.23 -17.64 -2.69
N ASN A 77 -12.34 -17.92 -3.36
CA ASN A 77 -13.60 -17.22 -3.12
C ASN A 77 -14.38 -17.85 -1.96
N GLU A 78 -15.58 -17.32 -1.68
CA GLU A 78 -16.48 -17.81 -0.63
C GLU A 78 -16.90 -19.28 -0.79
N SER A 79 -16.98 -19.79 -2.03
CA SER A 79 -17.27 -21.20 -2.31
C SER A 79 -16.03 -22.10 -2.20
N GLY A 80 -14.85 -21.55 -1.92
CA GLY A 80 -13.59 -22.27 -1.81
C GLY A 80 -12.92 -22.58 -3.15
N GLU A 81 -13.41 -22.00 -4.25
CA GLU A 81 -12.80 -22.14 -5.58
C GLU A 81 -11.53 -21.31 -5.66
N ILE A 82 -10.48 -21.88 -6.25
CA ILE A 82 -9.20 -21.18 -6.43
C ILE A 82 -9.38 -20.06 -7.46
N ILE A 83 -9.16 -18.84 -7.01
CA ILE A 83 -9.13 -17.64 -7.84
C ILE A 83 -7.71 -17.41 -8.31
N THR A 84 -7.56 -17.28 -9.63
CA THR A 84 -6.27 -17.03 -10.28
C THR A 84 -6.32 -15.73 -11.06
N GLY A 85 -5.14 -15.26 -11.52
CA GLY A 85 -5.02 -14.10 -12.38
C GLY A 85 -4.52 -12.85 -11.67
N PHE A 86 -3.77 -12.05 -12.42
CA PHE A 86 -3.06 -10.88 -11.93
C PHE A 86 -3.99 -9.82 -11.32
N PHE A 87 -5.09 -9.49 -12.00
CA PHE A 87 -6.02 -8.47 -11.53
C PHE A 87 -6.78 -8.88 -10.26
N ASN A 88 -7.05 -10.17 -10.07
CA ASN A 88 -7.65 -10.68 -8.83
C ASN A 88 -6.68 -10.56 -7.65
N CYS A 89 -5.38 -10.81 -7.90
CA CYS A 89 -4.33 -10.60 -6.89
C CYS A 89 -4.16 -9.12 -6.53
N LEU A 90 -4.19 -8.22 -7.53
CA LEU A 90 -4.19 -6.78 -7.29
C LEU A 90 -5.41 -6.34 -6.49
N TYR A 91 -6.60 -6.77 -6.87
CA TYR A 91 -7.84 -6.45 -6.16
C TYR A 91 -7.79 -6.92 -4.71
N PHE A 92 -7.37 -8.17 -4.46
CA PHE A 92 -7.17 -8.71 -3.12
C PHE A 92 -6.18 -7.86 -2.31
N SER A 93 -5.07 -7.46 -2.92
CA SER A 93 -4.08 -6.60 -2.30
C SER A 93 -4.64 -5.21 -1.96
N PHE A 94 -5.42 -4.58 -2.86
CA PHE A 94 -6.10 -3.31 -2.55
C PHE A 94 -7.03 -3.44 -1.35
N ALA A 95 -7.86 -4.47 -1.34
CA ALA A 95 -8.80 -4.71 -0.24
C ALA A 95 -8.06 -4.97 1.08
N THR A 96 -6.94 -5.69 1.04
CA THR A 96 -6.14 -6.03 2.23
C THR A 96 -5.34 -4.84 2.74
N TYR A 97 -4.59 -4.17 1.87
CA TYR A 97 -3.77 -2.99 2.19
C TYR A 97 -4.58 -1.85 2.80
N THR A 98 -5.78 -1.61 2.29
CA THR A 98 -6.66 -0.54 2.78
C THR A 98 -7.52 -0.98 3.97
N SER A 99 -7.39 -2.23 4.44
CA SER A 99 -8.23 -2.86 5.45
C SER A 99 -9.73 -2.91 5.10
N LEU A 100 -10.07 -2.78 3.82
CA LEU A 100 -11.44 -2.84 3.32
C LEU A 100 -12.03 -4.26 3.45
N GLY A 101 -11.26 -5.27 3.05
CA GLY A 101 -11.51 -6.68 3.33
C GLY A 101 -12.93 -7.18 3.03
N TYR A 102 -13.43 -7.00 1.80
CA TYR A 102 -14.77 -7.44 1.40
C TYR A 102 -15.07 -8.92 1.69
N GLY A 103 -14.03 -9.77 1.73
CA GLY A 103 -14.15 -11.19 2.08
C GLY A 103 -14.57 -12.09 0.92
N ASP A 104 -14.78 -11.52 -0.26
CA ASP A 104 -15.08 -12.20 -1.52
C ASP A 104 -13.87 -12.98 -2.09
N ILE A 105 -12.66 -12.53 -1.77
CA ILE A 105 -11.40 -13.26 -2.00
C ILE A 105 -10.63 -13.33 -0.68
N VAL A 106 -10.25 -14.54 -0.28
CA VAL A 106 -9.49 -14.79 0.94
C VAL A 106 -8.23 -15.63 0.68
N PRO A 107 -7.13 -15.39 1.44
CA PRO A 107 -5.91 -16.16 1.30
C PRO A 107 -6.04 -17.51 2.01
N LEU A 108 -5.63 -18.58 1.33
CA LEU A 108 -5.56 -19.94 1.87
C LEU A 108 -4.11 -20.44 1.91
N GLY A 109 -3.71 -20.94 3.07
CA GLY A 109 -2.35 -21.46 3.32
C GLY A 109 -1.41 -20.42 3.94
N PRO A 110 -0.08 -20.69 3.96
CA PRO A 110 0.92 -19.82 4.59
C PRO A 110 0.90 -18.36 4.15
N ILE A 111 0.40 -18.06 2.95
CA ILE A 111 0.25 -16.70 2.40
C ILE A 111 -0.67 -15.79 3.23
N GLN A 112 -1.49 -16.36 4.13
CA GLN A 112 -2.25 -15.61 5.14
C GLN A 112 -1.38 -14.70 6.00
N PHE A 113 -0.14 -15.10 6.29
CA PHE A 113 0.80 -14.26 7.02
C PHE A 113 1.09 -12.97 6.26
N MET A 114 1.33 -13.08 4.95
CA MET A 114 1.61 -11.93 4.10
C MET A 114 0.42 -10.96 4.08
N ALA A 115 -0.81 -11.48 3.96
CA ALA A 115 -2.03 -10.67 4.01
C ALA A 115 -2.20 -9.94 5.35
N GLY A 116 -1.97 -10.63 6.47
CA GLY A 116 -2.00 -9.99 7.79
C GLY A 116 -0.97 -8.87 7.91
N THR A 117 0.25 -9.09 7.43
CA THR A 117 1.30 -8.06 7.47
C THR A 117 1.05 -6.91 6.50
N GLU A 118 0.46 -7.16 5.33
CA GLU A 118 0.10 -6.13 4.36
C GLU A 118 -0.92 -5.16 4.94
N ALA A 119 -1.98 -5.68 5.58
CA ALA A 119 -2.99 -4.84 6.23
C ALA A 119 -2.36 -3.93 7.29
N LEU A 120 -1.44 -4.46 8.10
CA LEU A 120 -0.70 -3.68 9.08
C LEU A 120 0.16 -2.59 8.42
N VAL A 121 0.88 -2.93 7.35
CA VAL A 121 1.73 -1.99 6.60
C VAL A 121 0.90 -0.85 6.01
N GLY A 122 -0.22 -1.18 5.35
CA GLY A 122 -1.09 -0.18 4.76
C GLY A 122 -1.68 0.77 5.79
N LEU A 123 -2.14 0.26 6.94
CA LEU A 123 -2.58 1.10 8.05
C LEU A 123 -1.49 2.07 8.53
N VAL A 124 -0.26 1.59 8.72
CA VAL A 124 0.87 2.43 9.15
C VAL A 124 1.19 3.51 8.12
N PHE A 125 1.22 3.15 6.84
CA PHE A 125 1.61 4.08 5.76
C PHE A 125 0.56 5.15 5.50
N ILE A 126 -0.73 4.78 5.54
CA ILE A 126 -1.84 5.72 5.42
C ILE A 126 -1.82 6.70 6.60
N ALA A 127 -1.63 6.22 7.84
CA ALA A 127 -1.54 7.06 9.02
C ALA A 127 -0.31 7.99 9.00
N TRP A 128 0.82 7.49 8.52
CA TRP A 128 2.05 8.29 8.36
C TRP A 128 1.84 9.41 7.33
N SER A 129 1.26 9.09 6.18
CA SER A 129 0.91 10.08 5.14
C SER A 129 -0.07 11.13 5.65
N ALA A 130 -1.11 10.72 6.39
CA ALA A 130 -2.05 11.65 7.00
C ALA A 130 -1.37 12.60 7.99
N SER A 131 -0.45 12.08 8.83
CA SER A 131 0.33 12.89 9.78
C SER A 131 1.24 13.88 9.07
N PHE A 132 1.90 13.46 7.99
CA PHE A 132 2.72 14.35 7.15
C PHE A 132 1.87 15.47 6.53
N LEU A 133 0.72 15.13 5.94
CA LEU A 133 -0.19 16.09 5.32
C LEU A 133 -0.75 17.10 6.35
N TYR A 134 -1.08 16.64 7.55
CA TYR A 134 -1.53 17.51 8.65
C TYR A 134 -0.47 18.55 9.00
N ILE A 135 0.80 18.13 9.11
CA ILE A 135 1.92 19.04 9.37
C ILE A 135 2.07 20.06 8.23
N GLU A 136 1.92 19.65 6.97
CA GLU A 136 1.96 20.57 5.83
C GLU A 136 0.79 21.56 5.84
N MET A 137 -0.43 21.12 6.16
CA MET A 137 -1.58 22.03 6.34
C MET A 137 -1.31 23.08 7.42
N GLN A 138 -0.79 22.66 8.58
CA GLN A 138 -0.44 23.58 9.66
C GLN A 138 0.64 24.60 9.27
N LYS A 139 1.57 24.25 8.37
CA LYS A 139 2.58 25.20 7.87
C LYS A 139 1.99 26.21 6.90
N HIS A 140 1.17 25.77 5.95
CA HIS A 140 0.72 26.61 4.83
C HIS A 140 -0.59 27.37 5.07
N TRP A 141 -1.41 26.97 6.05
CA TRP A 141 -2.71 27.60 6.31
C TRP A 141 -2.74 28.58 7.49
N LYS A 142 -1.62 28.77 8.20
CA LYS A 142 -1.51 29.71 9.35
C LYS A 142 -1.89 31.16 9.05
N ASN A 143 -1.92 31.56 7.77
CA ASN A 143 -2.18 32.94 7.35
C ASN A 143 -3.50 33.12 6.59
N ILE A 144 -4.39 32.12 6.59
CA ILE A 144 -5.76 32.28 6.07
C ILE A 144 -6.55 33.04 7.13
N LYS A 145 -6.62 34.37 7.00
CA LYS A 145 -7.56 35.23 7.73
C LYS A 145 -8.91 35.26 7.00
#